data_AF-A0A8H3QGX2-F1
#
_entry.id   AF-A0A8H3QGX2-F1
#
_cell.length_a   1.000
_cell.length_b   1.000
_cell.length_c   1.000
_cell.angle_alpha   90.00
_cell.angle_beta   90.00
_cell.angle_gamma   90.00
#
_symmetry.space_group_name_H-M   'P 1'
#
loop_
_entity.id
_entity.type
_entity.pdbx_description
1 polymer ?
#
loop_
_entity_poly.entity_id
_entity_poly.type
_entity_poly.pdbx_seq_one_letter_code
_entity_poly.pdbx_strand_id
1 'polypeptide(L)'
;MVKTRELIDFEREKVIGFYEAGDSKRAISSKTGYGKTTIHNIIAKYHETGVITVASRKKIRKVFAESTGNDLSRRIMQQILKIQVWHFQREKYDIDYLVPTMKHGGGGIMMWSQRYIEEILDYHVIPFLEKFKEENGNCLFQQDNAPIHISARMKNFMEEMEINLLPWPGQSPDLNPIEHLWDELERRIRAKQNNPKNVGVLEALLQECWSEISCEVYQKLVESMNRKIEAVIKAHGYPTRY
;
A
#
# COMPACT_ATOMS: atom_id res chain seq x y z
N MET A 1 -19.56 17.88 -26.73
CA MET A 1 -18.59 16.76 -26.73
C MET A 1 -19.04 15.76 -25.67
N VAL A 2 -19.69 14.66 -26.06
CA VAL A 2 -20.30 13.71 -25.12
C VAL A 2 -19.20 12.84 -24.53
N LYS A 3 -19.00 12.91 -23.20
CA LYS A 3 -18.03 12.06 -22.48
C LYS A 3 -18.39 10.60 -22.72
N THR A 4 -17.48 9.86 -23.36
CA THR A 4 -17.61 8.42 -23.61
C THR A 4 -17.37 7.68 -22.28
N ARG A 5 -18.42 7.53 -21.46
CA ARG A 5 -18.32 6.69 -20.27
C ARG A 5 -18.23 5.23 -20.72
N GLU A 6 -17.30 4.48 -20.15
CA GLU A 6 -17.31 3.03 -20.32
C GLU A 6 -18.56 2.46 -19.64
N LEU A 7 -19.29 1.57 -20.34
CA LEU A 7 -20.45 0.88 -19.79
C LEU A 7 -20.03 0.12 -18.52
N ILE A 8 -20.90 0.03 -17.53
CA ILE A 8 -20.67 -0.84 -16.36
C ILE A 8 -21.16 -2.27 -16.66
N ASP A 9 -20.74 -3.26 -15.87
CA ASP A 9 -21.01 -4.67 -16.19
C ASP A 9 -22.51 -5.00 -16.23
N PHE A 10 -23.30 -4.39 -15.35
CA PHE A 10 -24.77 -4.46 -15.39
C PHE A 10 -25.38 -3.99 -16.73
N GLU A 11 -24.81 -2.96 -17.36
CA GLU A 11 -25.29 -2.46 -18.65
C GLU A 11 -24.91 -3.42 -19.81
N ARG A 12 -23.80 -4.15 -19.67
CA ARG A 12 -23.37 -5.17 -20.64
C ARG A 12 -24.20 -6.45 -20.51
N GLU A 13 -24.53 -6.86 -19.29
CA GLU A 13 -25.44 -7.98 -19.01
C GLU A 13 -26.80 -7.76 -19.68
N LYS A 14 -27.34 -6.54 -19.58
CA LYS A 14 -28.60 -6.19 -20.23
C LYS A 14 -28.55 -6.36 -21.76
N VAL A 15 -27.43 -6.03 -22.40
CA VAL A 15 -27.24 -6.21 -23.86
C VAL A 15 -27.15 -7.69 -24.23
N ILE A 16 -26.47 -8.50 -23.42
CA ILE A 16 -26.29 -9.94 -23.66
C ILE A 16 -27.60 -10.70 -23.43
N GLY A 17 -28.35 -10.37 -22.38
CA GLY A 17 -29.66 -10.98 -22.12
C GLY A 17 -30.65 -10.78 -23.28
N PHE A 18 -30.67 -9.61 -23.92
CA PHE A 18 -31.48 -9.41 -25.13
C PHE A 18 -30.98 -10.22 -26.33
N TYR A 19 -29.67 -10.37 -26.47
CA TYR A 19 -29.08 -11.17 -27.54
C TYR A 19 -29.39 -12.67 -27.38
N GLU A 20 -29.29 -13.22 -26.17
CA GLU A 20 -29.65 -14.61 -25.89
C GLU A 20 -31.15 -14.88 -26.04
N ALA A 21 -31.98 -13.86 -25.81
CA ALA A 21 -33.41 -13.90 -26.10
C ALA A 21 -33.74 -13.83 -27.62
N GLY A 22 -32.73 -13.78 -28.49
CA GLY A 22 -32.88 -13.82 -29.95
C GLY A 22 -33.08 -12.46 -30.63
N ASP A 23 -32.92 -11.34 -29.90
CA ASP A 23 -33.09 -10.01 -30.50
C ASP A 23 -31.96 -9.69 -31.50
N SER A 24 -32.33 -9.10 -32.63
CA SER A 24 -31.35 -8.57 -33.59
C SER A 24 -30.60 -7.36 -33.02
N LYS A 25 -29.35 -7.15 -33.43
CA LYS A 25 -28.52 -5.98 -33.02
C LYS A 25 -29.23 -4.63 -33.22
N ARG A 26 -30.12 -4.52 -34.21
CA ARG A 26 -30.93 -3.32 -34.46
C ARG A 26 -32.02 -3.14 -33.40
N ALA A 27 -32.70 -4.22 -33.02
CA ALA A 27 -33.70 -4.22 -31.96
C ALA A 27 -33.07 -3.87 -30.61
N ILE A 28 -31.90 -4.45 -30.29
CA ILE A 28 -31.15 -4.15 -29.06
C ILE A 28 -30.75 -2.68 -29.00
N SER A 29 -30.30 -2.09 -30.12
CA SER A 29 -29.95 -0.67 -30.20
C SER A 29 -31.15 0.23 -29.93
N SER A 30 -32.32 -0.14 -30.45
CA SER A 30 -33.58 0.56 -30.18
C SER A 30 -34.02 0.46 -28.72
N LYS A 31 -33.83 -0.71 -28.08
CA LYS A 31 -34.24 -0.97 -26.68
C LYS A 31 -33.31 -0.35 -25.64
N THR A 32 -32.01 -0.27 -25.95
CA THR A 32 -30.97 0.15 -24.98
C THR A 32 -30.44 1.56 -25.23
N GLY A 33 -30.64 2.12 -26.42
CA GLY A 33 -30.05 3.40 -26.83
C GLY A 33 -28.56 3.33 -27.15
N TYR A 34 -27.92 2.15 -27.04
CA TYR A 34 -26.51 1.99 -27.35
C TYR A 34 -26.26 1.92 -28.86
N GLY A 35 -25.13 2.47 -29.29
CA GLY A 35 -24.70 2.43 -30.69
C GLY A 35 -24.50 1.00 -31.18
N LYS A 36 -24.86 0.74 -32.45
CA LYS A 36 -24.79 -0.60 -33.07
C LYS A 36 -23.38 -1.21 -33.01
N THR A 37 -22.33 -0.40 -33.12
CA THR A 37 -20.93 -0.84 -33.00
C THR A 37 -20.60 -1.30 -31.58
N THR A 38 -21.08 -0.60 -30.56
CA THR A 38 -20.89 -0.97 -29.15
C THR A 38 -21.56 -2.31 -28.84
N ILE A 39 -22.80 -2.48 -29.31
CA ILE A 39 -23.55 -3.74 -29.16
C ILE A 39 -22.84 -4.89 -29.89
N HIS A 40 -22.36 -4.63 -31.12
CA HIS A 40 -21.62 -5.64 -31.87
C HIS A 40 -20.36 -6.12 -31.14
N ASN A 41 -19.58 -5.19 -30.58
CA ASN A 41 -18.35 -5.51 -29.87
C ASN A 41 -18.60 -6.27 -28.56
N ILE A 42 -19.69 -5.96 -27.84
CA ILE A 42 -20.09 -6.70 -26.63
C ILE A 42 -20.46 -8.13 -26.98
N ILE A 43 -21.29 -8.34 -28.01
CA ILE A 43 -21.74 -9.67 -28.42
C ILE A 43 -20.59 -10.52 -28.98
N ALA A 44 -19.72 -9.92 -29.81
CA ALA A 44 -18.57 -10.65 -30.37
C ALA A 44 -17.63 -11.16 -29.28
N LYS A 45 -17.34 -10.30 -28.29
CA LYS A 45 -16.50 -10.66 -27.15
C LYS A 45 -17.15 -11.71 -26.25
N TYR A 46 -18.48 -11.64 -26.06
CA TYR A 46 -19.23 -12.66 -25.32
C TYR A 46 -19.12 -14.03 -25.98
N HIS A 47 -19.25 -14.10 -27.32
CA HIS A 47 -19.03 -15.35 -28.07
C HIS A 47 -17.62 -15.91 -27.94
N GLU A 48 -16.60 -15.06 -27.95
CA GLU A 48 -15.20 -15.49 -27.86
C GLU A 48 -14.78 -15.96 -26.47
N THR A 49 -15.35 -15.38 -25.42
CA THR A 49 -14.85 -15.56 -24.04
C THR A 49 -15.84 -16.19 -23.08
N GLY A 50 -17.13 -16.18 -23.40
CA GLY A 50 -18.21 -16.62 -22.49
C GLY A 50 -18.40 -15.72 -21.26
N VAL A 51 -17.68 -14.60 -21.18
CA VAL A 51 -17.64 -13.74 -19.98
C VAL A 51 -18.17 -12.34 -20.30
N ILE A 52 -19.08 -11.86 -19.46
CA ILE A 52 -19.81 -10.59 -19.65
C ILE A 52 -18.95 -9.37 -19.25
N THR A 53 -18.02 -9.56 -18.31
CA THR A 53 -17.18 -8.48 -17.79
C THR A 53 -16.10 -8.08 -18.79
N VAL A 54 -16.05 -6.79 -19.14
CA VAL A 54 -14.88 -6.25 -19.86
C VAL A 54 -13.88 -5.82 -18.79
N ALA A 55 -12.82 -6.61 -18.61
CA ALA A 55 -11.64 -6.10 -17.93
C ALA A 55 -11.25 -4.75 -18.57
N SER A 56 -11.22 -3.70 -17.74
CA SER A 56 -10.71 -2.37 -18.08
C SER A 56 -9.46 -2.49 -18.97
N ARG A 57 -9.36 -1.63 -20.00
CA ARG A 57 -8.26 -1.64 -20.97
C ARG A 57 -6.93 -1.85 -20.24
N LYS A 58 -6.29 -3.00 -20.51
CA LYS A 58 -4.91 -3.29 -20.08
C LYS A 58 -4.01 -2.16 -20.57
N LYS A 59 -3.66 -1.22 -19.68
CA LYS A 59 -2.31 -0.63 -19.72
C LYS A 59 -1.37 -1.83 -19.59
N ILE A 60 -0.59 -2.07 -20.65
CA ILE A 60 0.50 -3.05 -20.78
C ILE A 60 0.77 -3.80 -19.46
N ARG A 61 0.26 -5.02 -19.34
CA ARG A 61 0.63 -5.89 -18.22
C ARG A 61 2.07 -6.35 -18.46
N LYS A 62 3.01 -5.82 -17.67
CA LYS A 62 4.18 -6.60 -17.27
C LYS A 62 3.64 -7.90 -16.66
N VAL A 63 4.18 -9.03 -17.11
CA VAL A 63 3.89 -10.33 -16.53
C VAL A 63 4.41 -10.29 -15.09
N PHE A 64 3.50 -10.15 -14.14
CA PHE A 64 3.75 -10.48 -12.74
C PHE A 64 3.28 -11.91 -12.57
N ALA A 65 4.22 -12.82 -12.39
CA ALA A 65 3.94 -14.11 -11.79
C ALA A 65 3.54 -13.88 -10.32
N GLU A 66 2.66 -14.74 -9.82
CA GLU A 66 2.09 -14.68 -8.48
C GLU A 66 3.16 -14.44 -7.42
N SER A 67 2.93 -13.42 -6.59
CA SER A 67 3.72 -13.22 -5.37
C SER A 67 2.75 -13.17 -4.20
N THR A 68 2.58 -14.31 -3.56
CA THR A 68 2.06 -14.42 -2.20
C THR A 68 3.09 -13.80 -1.26
N GLY A 69 2.75 -12.65 -0.69
CA GLY A 69 3.57 -11.98 0.31
C GLY A 69 3.20 -10.50 0.46
N ASN A 70 2.99 -10.06 1.69
CA ASN A 70 2.48 -8.74 2.02
C ASN A 70 3.49 -7.61 1.70
N ASP A 71 2.97 -6.43 1.34
CA ASP A 71 3.72 -5.32 0.72
C ASP A 71 4.69 -4.59 1.68
N LEU A 72 4.49 -4.74 2.99
CA LEU A 72 5.41 -4.26 4.03
C LEU A 72 6.77 -4.98 3.95
N SER A 73 6.74 -6.28 3.67
CA SER A 73 7.92 -7.09 3.42
C SER A 73 8.68 -6.53 2.20
N ARG A 74 8.04 -6.10 1.13
CA ARG A 74 8.77 -5.51 -0.02
C ARG A 74 9.53 -4.22 0.31
N ARG A 75 9.04 -3.39 1.23
CA ARG A 75 9.75 -2.19 1.70
C ARG A 75 11.01 -2.56 2.47
N ILE A 76 10.88 -3.52 3.37
CA ILE A 76 11.97 -3.98 4.22
C ILE A 76 13.02 -4.75 3.41
N MET A 77 12.63 -5.48 2.35
CA MET A 77 13.58 -6.06 1.37
C MET A 77 14.49 -4.99 0.74
N GLN A 78 13.93 -3.83 0.38
CA GLN A 78 14.66 -2.79 -0.35
C GLN A 78 15.55 -1.94 0.56
N GLN A 79 15.15 -1.75 1.81
CA GLN A 79 15.97 -1.07 2.80
C GLN A 79 17.12 -1.98 3.26
N ILE A 80 16.84 -3.26 3.51
CA ILE A 80 17.81 -4.26 4.00
C ILE A 80 18.80 -4.71 2.92
N LEU A 81 18.36 -4.93 1.69
CA LEU A 81 19.20 -5.57 0.69
C LEU A 81 19.67 -4.55 -0.33
N LYS A 82 20.90 -4.06 -0.17
CA LYS A 82 21.71 -3.72 -1.34
C LYS A 82 21.88 -5.02 -2.14
N ILE A 83 21.01 -5.24 -3.12
CA ILE A 83 21.02 -6.43 -3.96
C ILE A 83 22.37 -6.49 -4.71
N GLN A 84 23.14 -7.54 -4.48
CA GLN A 84 24.27 -7.89 -5.35
C GLN A 84 23.74 -8.39 -6.70
N VAL A 85 24.25 -7.80 -7.78
CA VAL A 85 23.93 -8.15 -9.17
C VAL A 85 24.97 -9.13 -9.68
N TRP A 86 24.54 -10.24 -10.30
CA TRP A 86 25.43 -11.24 -10.91
C TRP A 86 25.81 -10.85 -12.35
N HIS A 87 27.04 -11.18 -12.76
CA HIS A 87 27.62 -10.92 -14.10
C HIS A 87 28.15 -12.22 -14.74
N PHE A 88 28.37 -12.23 -16.07
CA PHE A 88 29.18 -13.25 -16.75
C PHE A 88 30.66 -12.83 -16.83
N GLN A 89 31.57 -13.80 -16.85
CA GLN A 89 33.01 -13.59 -16.68
C GLN A 89 33.69 -12.84 -17.86
N ARG A 90 34.49 -11.81 -17.51
CA ARG A 90 35.58 -11.14 -18.27
C ARG A 90 35.34 -9.82 -19.04
N GLU A 91 34.40 -8.96 -18.66
CA GLU A 91 34.45 -7.55 -19.13
C GLU A 91 34.24 -6.54 -17.99
N LYS A 92 35.04 -5.47 -18.00
CA LYS A 92 34.93 -4.31 -17.09
C LYS A 92 33.87 -3.37 -17.67
N TYR A 93 33.03 -2.80 -16.79
CA TYR A 93 31.86 -1.98 -17.11
C TYR A 93 31.98 -1.09 -18.36
N ASP A 94 31.01 -1.21 -19.27
CA ASP A 94 30.76 -0.19 -20.28
C ASP A 94 29.94 0.94 -19.65
N ILE A 95 30.56 2.12 -19.56
CA ILE A 95 30.00 3.33 -18.95
C ILE A 95 28.82 3.87 -19.78
N ASP A 96 28.71 3.50 -21.05
CA ASP A 96 27.68 4.00 -21.97
C ASP A 96 26.28 3.40 -21.72
N TYR A 97 26.18 2.37 -20.86
CA TYR A 97 24.92 1.72 -20.49
C TYR A 97 24.47 1.95 -19.04
N LEU A 98 25.17 2.81 -18.30
CA LEU A 98 24.78 3.22 -16.95
C LEU A 98 23.98 4.53 -17.00
N VAL A 99 22.65 4.43 -16.97
CA VAL A 99 21.79 5.60 -16.71
C VAL A 99 21.75 5.86 -15.20
N PRO A 100 22.18 7.04 -14.72
CA PRO A 100 22.00 7.41 -13.32
C PRO A 100 20.50 7.52 -13.04
N THR A 101 19.96 6.60 -12.23
CA THR A 101 18.55 6.64 -11.84
C THR A 101 18.43 6.82 -10.34
N MET A 102 17.95 8.00 -9.94
CA MET A 102 17.39 8.23 -8.61
C MET A 102 16.08 7.43 -8.55
N LYS A 103 16.11 6.32 -7.81
CA LYS A 103 15.09 5.25 -7.70
C LYS A 103 15.17 4.17 -8.79
N HIS A 104 15.74 3.03 -8.40
CA HIS A 104 15.60 1.79 -9.16
C HIS A 104 14.12 1.40 -9.26
N GLY A 105 13.73 0.98 -10.47
CA GLY A 105 12.36 0.64 -10.84
C GLY A 105 11.74 -0.49 -10.01
N GLY A 106 10.92 -0.11 -9.05
CA GLY A 106 9.86 -0.92 -8.44
C GLY A 106 8.63 -0.05 -8.31
N GLY A 107 7.50 -0.47 -8.88
CA GLY A 107 6.25 0.28 -8.81
C GLY A 107 5.88 0.54 -7.35
N GLY A 108 5.79 1.81 -6.95
CA GLY A 108 5.21 2.17 -5.67
C GLY A 108 3.72 1.86 -5.69
N ILE A 109 3.24 1.12 -4.68
CA ILE A 109 1.80 1.01 -4.44
C ILE A 109 1.41 2.19 -3.57
N MET A 110 0.48 2.98 -4.09
CA MET A 110 -0.17 4.07 -3.36
C MET A 110 -1.21 3.42 -2.44
N MET A 111 -0.94 3.39 -1.13
CA MET A 111 -1.96 3.04 -0.14
C MET A 111 -2.97 4.18 -0.12
N TRP A 112 -4.25 3.83 -0.21
CA TRP A 112 -5.34 4.80 -0.09
C TRP A 112 -5.86 4.79 1.33
N SER A 113 -6.39 5.92 1.79
CA SER A 113 -6.95 6.03 3.14
C SER A 113 -8.02 4.96 3.43
N GLN A 114 -8.81 4.55 2.43
CA GLN A 114 -9.78 3.47 2.59
C GLN A 114 -9.14 2.14 3.01
N ARG A 115 -8.09 1.70 2.29
CA ARG A 115 -7.45 0.42 2.59
C ARG A 115 -6.75 0.45 3.94
N TYR A 116 -6.16 1.59 4.30
CA TYR A 116 -5.56 1.75 5.62
C TYR A 116 -6.61 1.67 6.74
N ILE A 117 -7.80 2.24 6.54
CA ILE A 117 -8.93 2.07 7.47
C ILE A 117 -9.32 0.60 7.58
N GLU A 118 -9.72 -0.02 6.46
CA GLU A 118 -10.30 -1.37 6.47
C GLU A 118 -9.31 -2.45 6.91
N GLU A 119 -8.06 -2.39 6.42
CA GLU A 119 -7.10 -3.49 6.60
C GLU A 119 -6.21 -3.31 7.83
N ILE A 120 -6.02 -2.07 8.30
CA ILE A 120 -5.12 -1.79 9.43
C ILE A 120 -5.91 -1.26 10.62
N LEU A 121 -6.70 -0.20 10.45
CA LEU A 121 -7.38 0.41 11.59
C LEU A 121 -8.48 -0.49 12.12
N ASP A 122 -9.49 -0.80 11.31
CA ASP A 122 -10.66 -1.60 11.69
C ASP A 122 -10.27 -3.00 12.16
N TYR A 123 -9.36 -3.63 11.44
CA TYR A 123 -9.02 -5.03 11.69
C TYR A 123 -8.02 -5.23 12.84
N HIS A 124 -7.07 -4.31 13.02
CA HIS A 124 -5.98 -4.47 13.99
C HIS A 124 -5.98 -3.41 15.10
N VAL A 125 -6.07 -2.13 14.75
CA VAL A 125 -5.87 -1.03 15.71
C VAL A 125 -7.09 -0.82 16.60
N ILE A 126 -8.30 -0.79 16.05
CA ILE A 126 -9.54 -0.57 16.83
C ILE A 126 -9.70 -1.63 17.92
N PRO A 127 -9.65 -2.94 17.63
CA PRO A 127 -9.83 -3.95 18.67
C PRO A 127 -8.73 -3.86 19.75
N PHE A 128 -7.52 -3.48 19.35
CA PHE A 128 -6.43 -3.25 20.30
C PHE A 128 -6.69 -2.05 21.21
N LEU A 129 -7.13 -0.90 20.65
CA LEU A 129 -7.41 0.31 21.41
C LEU A 129 -8.59 0.13 22.37
N GLU A 130 -9.65 -0.58 21.95
CA GLU A 130 -10.80 -0.90 22.80
C GLU A 130 -10.37 -1.74 23.99
N LYS A 131 -9.66 -2.85 23.74
CA LYS A 131 -9.12 -3.70 24.79
C LYS A 131 -8.17 -2.95 25.72
N PHE A 132 -7.28 -2.13 25.16
CA PHE A 132 -6.35 -1.32 25.95
C PHE A 132 -7.10 -0.34 26.85
N LYS A 133 -8.17 0.29 26.34
CA LYS A 133 -9.00 1.24 27.08
C LYS A 133 -9.73 0.58 28.25
N GLU A 134 -10.20 -0.65 28.07
CA GLU A 134 -10.81 -1.44 29.15
C GLU A 134 -9.80 -1.78 30.26
N GLU A 135 -8.58 -2.16 29.88
CA GLU A 135 -7.55 -2.63 30.82
C GLU A 135 -6.78 -1.48 31.50
N ASN A 136 -6.55 -0.36 30.80
CA ASN A 136 -5.60 0.68 31.20
C ASN A 136 -6.18 2.10 31.16
N GLY A 137 -7.42 2.27 30.67
CA GLY A 137 -8.05 3.58 30.49
C GLY A 137 -7.65 4.28 29.19
N ASN A 138 -7.99 5.57 29.09
CA ASN A 138 -7.82 6.33 27.85
C ASN A 138 -6.35 6.41 27.40
N CYS A 139 -6.12 6.28 26.10
CA CYS A 139 -4.81 6.44 25.47
C CYS A 139 -4.85 7.53 24.39
N LEU A 140 -3.66 7.94 23.94
CA LEU A 140 -3.47 8.79 22.77
C LEU A 140 -2.91 7.93 21.63
N PHE A 141 -3.58 7.96 20.48
CA PHE A 141 -3.13 7.30 19.26
C PHE A 141 -2.24 8.25 18.45
N GLN A 142 -1.03 7.81 18.15
CA GLN A 142 -0.08 8.59 17.33
C GLN A 142 0.01 7.99 15.93
N GLN A 143 -0.11 8.86 14.93
CA GLN A 143 0.22 8.58 13.53
C GLN A 143 0.89 9.83 12.93
N ASP A 144 1.66 9.67 11.86
CA ASP A 144 2.28 10.81 11.19
C ASP A 144 1.27 11.55 10.29
N ASN A 145 1.71 12.67 9.73
CA ASN A 145 0.88 13.50 8.84
C ASN A 145 1.01 13.10 7.36
N ALA A 146 1.28 11.83 7.04
CA ALA A 146 1.29 11.41 5.63
C ALA A 146 -0.08 11.70 4.98
N PRO A 147 -0.15 11.97 3.65
CA PRO A 147 -1.37 12.39 2.98
C PRO A 147 -2.60 11.49 3.22
N ILE A 148 -2.39 10.19 3.44
CA ILE A 148 -3.44 9.23 3.74
C ILE A 148 -4.07 9.43 5.13
N HIS A 149 -3.26 9.82 6.12
CA HIS A 149 -3.66 10.01 7.52
C HIS A 149 -4.35 11.35 7.75
N ILE A 150 -4.10 12.34 6.88
CA ILE A 150 -4.73 13.67 6.96
C ILE A 150 -5.94 13.85 6.03
N SER A 151 -6.30 12.81 5.27
CA SER A 151 -7.43 12.86 4.34
C SER A 151 -8.76 13.10 5.07
N ALA A 152 -9.73 13.75 4.41
CA ALA A 152 -11.05 14.01 5.00
C ALA A 152 -11.73 12.71 5.48
N ARG A 153 -11.57 11.63 4.71
CA ARG A 153 -12.07 10.30 5.09
C ARG A 153 -11.43 9.81 6.39
N MET A 154 -10.12 9.99 6.56
CA MET A 154 -9.44 9.59 7.79
C MET A 154 -9.92 10.41 8.99
N LYS A 155 -10.09 11.72 8.81
CA LYS A 155 -10.60 12.60 9.87
C LYS A 155 -11.99 12.17 10.34
N ASN A 156 -12.91 11.95 9.41
CA ASN A 156 -14.25 11.48 9.73
C ASN A 156 -14.21 10.12 10.45
N PHE A 157 -13.39 9.19 9.99
CA PHE A 157 -13.25 7.88 10.63
C PHE A 157 -12.73 7.99 12.07
N MET A 158 -11.72 8.83 12.30
CA MET A 158 -11.15 9.05 13.64
C MET A 158 -12.17 9.68 14.60
N GLU A 159 -13.02 10.60 14.10
CA GLU A 159 -14.13 11.20 14.85
C GLU A 159 -15.23 10.17 15.15
N GLU A 160 -15.66 9.38 14.15
CA GLU A 160 -16.69 8.34 14.29
C GLU A 160 -16.29 7.25 15.30
N MET A 161 -15.00 6.88 15.33
CA MET A 161 -14.47 5.86 16.24
C MET A 161 -14.00 6.43 17.58
N GLU A 162 -14.22 7.73 17.85
CA GLU A 162 -13.81 8.43 19.07
C GLU A 162 -12.33 8.23 19.43
N ILE A 163 -11.46 8.18 18.42
CA ILE A 163 -10.02 7.97 18.62
C ILE A 163 -9.35 9.29 19.04
N ASN A 164 -8.74 9.28 20.22
CA ASN A 164 -7.95 10.42 20.70
C ASN A 164 -6.60 10.49 19.97
N LEU A 165 -6.51 11.32 18.93
CA LEU A 165 -5.25 11.53 18.19
C LEU A 165 -4.27 12.42 18.96
N LEU A 166 -3.00 12.00 19.01
CA LEU A 166 -1.90 12.84 19.46
C LEU A 166 -1.59 13.88 18.35
N PRO A 167 -1.62 15.20 18.64
CA PRO A 167 -1.20 16.20 17.69
C PRO A 167 0.25 15.98 17.27
N TRP A 168 0.49 15.89 15.96
CA TRP A 168 1.81 15.59 15.42
C TRP A 168 2.29 16.70 14.49
N PRO A 169 3.56 17.16 14.60
CA PRO A 169 4.13 18.12 13.67
C PRO A 169 4.37 17.49 12.29
N GLY A 170 4.16 18.26 11.22
CA GLY A 170 4.48 17.83 9.87
C GLY A 170 5.99 17.58 9.69
N GLN A 171 6.36 16.66 8.80
CA GLN A 171 7.75 16.40 8.39
C GLN A 171 8.73 16.20 9.55
N SER A 172 8.31 15.50 10.61
CA SER A 172 9.13 15.27 11.81
C SER A 172 9.43 13.77 12.01
N PRO A 173 10.20 13.14 11.11
CA PRO A 173 10.60 11.74 11.29
C PRO A 173 11.46 11.55 12.55
N ASP A 174 12.31 12.52 12.89
CA ASP A 174 13.16 12.54 14.10
C ASP A 174 12.37 12.32 15.40
N LEU A 175 11.09 12.72 15.41
CA LEU A 175 10.20 12.55 16.55
C LEU A 175 9.50 11.19 16.54
N ASN A 176 9.34 10.55 15.39
CA ASN A 176 8.47 9.39 15.24
C ASN A 176 9.13 8.12 15.82
N PRO A 177 8.64 7.56 16.94
CA PRO A 177 9.28 6.41 17.58
C PRO A 177 9.31 5.16 16.68
N ILE A 178 8.35 5.02 15.75
CA ILE A 178 8.26 3.85 14.88
C ILE A 178 9.42 3.77 13.89
N GLU A 179 10.03 4.91 13.50
CA GLU A 179 11.18 4.93 12.59
C GLU A 179 12.38 4.21 13.22
N HIS A 180 12.64 4.44 14.51
CA HIS A 180 13.68 3.71 15.21
C HIS A 180 13.38 2.22 15.39
N LEU A 181 12.09 1.87 15.49
CA LEU A 181 11.69 0.48 15.57
C LEU A 181 11.91 -0.22 14.22
N TRP A 182 11.65 0.46 13.10
CA TRP A 182 12.01 0.00 11.77
C TRP A 182 13.52 -0.19 11.62
N ASP A 183 14.32 0.76 12.08
CA ASP A 183 15.79 0.64 12.07
C ASP A 183 16.28 -0.56 12.90
N GLU A 184 15.69 -0.80 14.07
CA GLU A 184 16.04 -1.95 14.93
C GLU A 184 15.66 -3.29 14.26
N LEU A 185 14.49 -3.37 13.63
CA LEU A 185 14.09 -4.53 12.84
C LEU A 185 15.04 -4.76 11.67
N GLU A 186 15.40 -3.69 10.97
CA GLU A 186 16.35 -3.72 9.86
C GLU A 186 17.68 -4.32 10.31
N ARG A 187 18.21 -3.81 11.43
CA ARG A 187 19.48 -4.27 12.03
C ARG A 187 19.43 -5.74 12.44
N ARG A 188 18.32 -6.20 13.03
CA ARG A 188 18.14 -7.61 13.43
C ARG A 188 18.10 -8.55 12.24
N ILE A 189 17.33 -8.19 11.21
CA ILE A 189 17.25 -9.01 10.00
C ILE A 189 18.61 -9.05 9.29
N ARG A 190 19.34 -7.92 9.22
CA ARG A 190 20.71 -7.89 8.67
C ARG A 190 21.70 -8.76 9.46
N ALA A 191 21.49 -8.89 10.77
CA ALA A 191 22.34 -9.71 11.63
C ALA A 191 22.06 -11.21 11.46
N LYS A 192 20.84 -11.58 11.07
CA LYS A 192 20.54 -12.96 10.68
C LYS A 192 21.28 -13.23 9.35
N GLN A 193 22.15 -14.23 9.32
CA GLN A 193 23.08 -14.53 8.20
C GLN A 193 22.38 -14.86 6.85
N ASN A 194 21.05 -14.82 6.81
CA ASN A 194 20.22 -15.12 5.65
C ASN A 194 19.54 -13.86 5.15
N ASN A 195 20.13 -13.24 4.12
CA ASN A 195 19.45 -12.21 3.36
C ASN A 195 18.18 -12.81 2.73
N PRO A 196 16.98 -12.26 3.01
CA PRO A 196 15.75 -12.80 2.45
C PRO A 196 15.80 -12.76 0.92
N LYS A 197 15.34 -13.83 0.27
CA LYS A 197 15.39 -13.96 -1.20
C LYS A 197 14.03 -13.75 -1.85
N ASN A 198 12.96 -13.77 -1.07
CA ASN A 198 11.59 -13.54 -1.51
C ASN A 198 10.77 -12.91 -0.37
N VAL A 199 9.56 -12.47 -0.71
CA VAL A 199 8.67 -11.74 0.19
C VAL A 199 8.21 -12.60 1.37
N GLY A 200 7.89 -13.88 1.15
CA GLY A 200 7.46 -14.78 2.21
C GLY A 200 8.56 -15.07 3.24
N VAL A 201 9.80 -15.24 2.79
CA VAL A 201 10.96 -15.42 3.71
C VAL A 201 11.17 -14.16 4.53
N LEU A 202 11.05 -12.98 3.93
CA LEU A 202 11.18 -11.75 4.70
C LEU A 202 10.02 -11.56 5.68
N GLU A 203 8.78 -11.86 5.29
CA GLU A 203 7.62 -11.76 6.18
C GLU A 203 7.82 -12.63 7.43
N ALA A 204 8.32 -13.86 7.25
CA ALA A 204 8.68 -14.74 8.35
C ALA A 204 9.81 -14.16 9.22
N LEU A 205 10.88 -13.65 8.61
CA LEU A 205 11.99 -13.02 9.34
C LEU A 205 11.54 -11.77 10.10
N LEU A 206 10.59 -11.01 9.55
CA LEU A 206 10.03 -9.84 10.19
C LEU A 206 9.25 -10.21 11.44
N GLN A 207 8.37 -11.19 11.34
CA GLN A 207 7.60 -11.70 12.48
C GLN A 207 8.53 -12.26 13.56
N GLU A 208 9.55 -13.03 13.15
CA GLU A 208 10.57 -13.57 14.06
C GLU A 208 11.33 -12.43 14.76
N CYS A 209 11.94 -11.50 14.02
CA CYS A 209 12.70 -10.40 14.60
C CYS A 209 11.82 -9.50 15.48
N TRP A 210 10.58 -9.24 15.07
CA TRP A 210 9.61 -8.47 15.85
C TRP A 210 9.32 -9.12 17.20
N SER A 211 9.10 -10.45 17.21
CA SER A 211 8.84 -11.20 18.44
C SER A 211 10.02 -11.22 19.41
N GLU A 212 11.25 -11.04 18.91
CA GLU A 212 12.46 -10.95 19.72
C GLU A 212 12.70 -9.54 20.30
N ILE A 213 11.96 -8.50 19.86
CA ILE A 213 12.11 -7.15 20.41
C ILE A 213 11.52 -7.13 21.81
N SER A 214 12.36 -6.86 22.80
CA SER A 214 11.98 -6.88 24.20
C SER A 214 11.24 -5.60 24.61
N CYS A 215 10.42 -5.70 25.67
CA CYS A 215 9.68 -4.57 26.23
C CYS A 215 10.58 -3.36 26.55
N GLU A 216 11.82 -3.60 26.96
CA GLU A 216 12.78 -2.55 27.31
C GLU A 216 13.16 -1.68 26.11
N VAL A 217 13.12 -2.21 24.88
CA VAL A 217 13.36 -1.42 23.66
C VAL A 217 12.23 -0.41 23.47
N TYR A 218 10.97 -0.85 23.55
CA TYR A 218 9.80 0.01 23.44
C TYR A 218 9.79 1.09 24.53
N GLN A 219 10.08 0.70 25.78
CA GLN A 219 10.12 1.64 26.89
C GLN A 219 11.19 2.72 26.69
N LYS A 220 12.41 2.35 26.29
CA LYS A 220 13.48 3.32 25.99
C LYS A 220 13.12 4.29 24.87
N LEU A 221 12.41 3.81 23.84
CA LEU A 221 11.95 4.67 22.74
C LEU A 221 10.95 5.71 23.26
N VAL A 222 9.97 5.31 24.07
CA VAL A 222 8.99 6.22 24.66
C VAL A 222 9.66 7.21 25.62
N GLU A 223 10.53 6.73 26.53
CA GLU A 223 11.26 7.58 27.48
C GLU A 223 12.21 8.57 26.78
N SER A 224 12.66 8.26 25.56
CA SER A 224 13.50 9.17 24.78
C SER A 224 12.77 10.41 24.27
N MET A 225 11.42 10.40 24.21
CA MET A 225 10.62 11.45 23.58
C MET A 225 10.84 12.82 24.20
N ASN A 226 10.97 12.91 25.53
CA ASN A 226 11.23 14.18 26.20
C ASN A 226 12.53 14.83 25.69
N ARG A 227 13.61 14.04 25.57
CA ARG A 227 14.90 14.53 25.06
C ARG A 227 14.84 14.91 23.58
N LYS A 228 14.03 14.22 22.79
CA LYS A 228 13.83 14.54 21.37
C LYS A 228 13.07 15.85 21.20
N ILE A 229 11.99 16.03 21.96
CA ILE A 229 11.19 17.26 21.98
C ILE A 229 12.05 18.44 22.42
N GLU A 230 12.82 18.29 23.50
CA GLU A 230 13.78 19.30 23.95
C GLU A 230 14.80 19.68 22.86
N ALA A 231 15.30 18.69 22.12
CA ALA A 231 16.23 18.93 21.02
C ALA A 231 15.57 19.74 19.89
N VAL A 232 14.34 19.42 19.52
CA VAL A 232 13.56 20.18 18.51
C VAL A 232 13.29 21.61 18.99
N ILE A 233 12.91 21.80 20.26
CA ILE A 233 12.69 23.12 20.84
C ILE A 233 13.98 23.95 20.81
N LYS A 234 15.10 23.35 21.23
CA LYS A 234 16.43 23.99 21.20
C LYS A 234 16.87 24.31 19.77
N ALA A 235 16.50 23.47 18.81
CA ALA A 235 16.73 23.69 17.40
C ALA A 235 15.68 24.61 16.77
N HIS A 236 14.76 25.23 17.52
CA HIS A 236 13.70 26.09 16.97
C HIS A 236 12.88 25.44 15.85
N GLY A 237 12.63 24.13 15.95
CA GLY A 237 11.90 23.37 14.93
C GLY A 237 12.74 22.89 13.73
N TYR A 238 14.04 23.21 13.69
CA TYR A 238 14.96 22.66 12.69
C TYR A 238 15.28 21.17 12.96
N PRO A 239 15.75 20.42 11.94
CA PRO A 239 16.13 19.03 12.08
C PRO A 239 17.12 18.78 13.22
N THR A 240 16.98 17.63 13.86
CA THR A 240 17.82 17.22 14.98
C THR A 240 18.75 16.08 14.56
N ARG A 241 19.48 15.51 15.52
CA ARG A 241 20.35 14.35 15.30
C ARG A 241 19.62 13.01 15.37
N TYR A 242 18.34 13.03 15.74
CA TYR A 242 17.53 11.83 15.97
C TYR A 242 16.93 11.32 14.68
#